data_AF-A0A2U8QSS3-F1
#
_entry.id   AF-A0A2U8QSS3-F1
#
_cell.length_a   1.000
_cell.length_b   1.000
_cell.length_c   1.000
_cell.angle_alpha   90.00
_cell.angle_beta   90.00
_cell.angle_gamma   90.00
#
_symmetry.space_group_name_H-M   'P 1'
#
loop_
_entity.id
_entity.type
_entity.pdbx_description
1 polymer ?
#
loop_
_entity_poly.entity_id
_entity_poly.type
_entity_poly.pdbx_seq_one_letter_code
_entity_poly.pdbx_strand_id
1 'polypeptide(L)'
;MKKILLLFVLFLGFSINASAQEINIEKGLNRTEMLKGVEEVATFLKIDANLKNAFTQLVDMRLEALSNAATTEEKKKINEKFNRKVLSGLTEAQRVQLKNNKAMYKKVIVE
;
A
#
# COMPACT_ATOMS: atom_id res chain seq x y z
N MET A 1 57.38 -7.93 -6.30
CA MET A 1 56.43 -6.84 -6.59
C MET A 1 55.38 -7.26 -7.62
N LYS A 2 54.49 -8.22 -7.31
CA LYS A 2 53.36 -8.65 -8.18
C LYS A 2 52.17 -9.22 -7.39
N LYS A 3 51.92 -8.74 -6.17
CA LYS A 3 50.85 -9.28 -5.31
C LYS A 3 49.88 -8.24 -4.74
N ILE A 4 50.03 -6.96 -5.10
CA ILE A 4 49.20 -5.88 -4.54
C ILE A 4 48.12 -5.40 -5.53
N LEU A 5 48.22 -5.74 -6.83
CA LEU A 5 47.23 -5.29 -7.83
C LEU A 5 45.88 -6.02 -7.76
N LEU A 6 45.78 -7.14 -7.05
CA LEU A 6 44.58 -7.99 -7.03
C LEU A 6 43.53 -7.57 -5.97
N LEU A 7 43.88 -6.64 -5.07
CA LEU A 7 42.98 -6.22 -3.98
C LEU A 7 42.03 -5.07 -4.37
N PHE A 8 42.27 -4.37 -5.49
CA PHE A 8 41.43 -3.23 -5.90
C PHE A 8 40.25 -3.59 -6.79
N VAL A 9 40.18 -4.81 -7.34
CA VAL A 9 39.07 -5.24 -8.22
C VAL A 9 37.85 -5.72 -7.42
N LEU A 10 38.04 -6.12 -6.15
CA LEU A 10 36.95 -6.63 -5.31
C LEU A 10 36.04 -5.54 -4.70
N PHE A 11 36.45 -4.27 -4.72
CA PHE A 11 35.65 -3.16 -4.20
C PHE A 11 34.73 -2.49 -5.23
N LEU A 12 34.83 -2.84 -6.52
CA LEU A 12 33.99 -2.28 -7.58
C LEU A 12 32.72 -3.10 -7.86
N GLY A 13 32.55 -4.27 -7.21
CA GLY A 13 31.40 -5.15 -7.40
C GLY A 13 30.15 -4.83 -6.57
N PHE A 14 30.22 -3.87 -5.64
CA PHE A 14 29.09 -3.53 -4.75
C PHE A 14 28.43 -2.17 -5.05
N SER A 15 28.80 -1.49 -6.14
CA SER A 15 28.20 -0.19 -6.49
C SER A 15 26.91 -0.29 -7.31
N ILE A 16 26.41 -1.50 -7.60
CA ILE A 16 25.10 -1.69 -8.27
C ILE A 16 24.07 -2.25 -7.29
N ASN A 17 23.98 -1.61 -6.12
CA ASN A 17 22.68 -1.36 -5.51
C ASN A 17 22.48 0.14 -5.40
N ALA A 18 22.59 0.84 -6.53
CA ALA A 18 21.59 1.84 -6.86
C ALA A 18 20.24 1.11 -7.05
N SER A 19 19.79 0.42 -5.99
CA SER A 19 18.41 -0.02 -5.88
C SER A 19 17.65 1.27 -5.81
N ALA A 20 17.06 1.63 -6.95
CA ALA A 20 15.87 2.44 -7.09
C ALA A 20 15.33 2.97 -5.75
N GLN A 21 16.03 3.95 -5.17
CA GLN A 21 15.35 5.02 -4.45
C GLN A 21 14.78 5.92 -5.54
N GLU A 22 13.93 5.33 -6.39
CA GLU A 22 12.80 6.06 -6.93
C GLU A 22 12.15 6.67 -5.70
N ILE A 23 12.17 8.00 -5.71
CA ILE A 23 11.43 8.94 -4.88
C ILE A 23 10.36 8.17 -4.11
N ASN A 24 10.53 8.07 -2.80
CA ASN A 24 9.49 7.62 -1.88
C ASN A 24 8.33 8.62 -1.98
N ILE A 25 7.59 8.61 -3.09
CA ILE A 25 6.21 9.03 -3.13
C ILE A 25 5.57 8.09 -2.11
N GLU A 26 5.17 8.64 -0.96
CA GLU A 26 4.61 7.87 0.16
C GLU A 26 3.79 6.71 -0.40
N LYS A 27 4.19 5.45 -0.12
CA LYS A 27 3.57 4.21 -0.67
C LYS A 27 2.04 4.10 -0.45
N GLY A 28 1.43 5.07 0.23
CA GLY A 28 0.00 5.21 0.43
C GLY A 28 -0.69 6.35 -0.32
N LEU A 29 -0.02 7.06 -1.25
CA LEU A 29 -0.61 8.18 -2.03
C LEU A 29 -0.82 7.87 -3.51
N ASN A 30 -0.42 6.69 -4.00
CA ASN A 30 -0.62 6.31 -5.40
C ASN A 30 -2.04 5.77 -5.62
N ARG A 31 -2.94 6.63 -6.12
CA ARG A 31 -4.34 6.29 -6.44
C ARG A 31 -4.45 5.03 -7.29
N THR A 32 -3.66 4.92 -8.36
CA THR A 32 -3.76 3.82 -9.32
C THR A 32 -3.47 2.47 -8.68
N GLU A 33 -2.44 2.39 -7.83
CA GLU A 33 -2.10 1.17 -7.10
C GLU A 33 -3.19 0.79 -6.09
N MET A 34 -3.74 1.77 -5.38
CA MET A 34 -4.84 1.54 -4.44
C MET A 34 -6.10 1.04 -5.14
N LEU A 35 -6.46 1.61 -6.28
CA LEU A 35 -7.61 1.16 -7.06
C LEU A 35 -7.43 -0.24 -7.61
N LYS A 36 -6.21 -0.59 -8.05
CA LYS A 36 -5.87 -1.96 -8.41
C LYS A 36 -6.04 -2.92 -7.22
N GLY A 37 -5.60 -2.50 -6.02
CA GLY A 37 -5.81 -3.24 -4.78
C GLY A 37 -7.29 -3.46 -4.47
N VAL A 38 -8.13 -2.43 -4.66
CA VAL A 38 -9.59 -2.53 -4.51
C VAL A 38 -10.19 -3.53 -5.51
N GLU A 39 -9.78 -3.50 -6.79
CA GLU A 39 -10.28 -4.43 -7.81
C GLU A 39 -9.93 -5.89 -7.48
N GLU A 40 -8.69 -6.13 -7.05
CA GLU A 40 -8.22 -7.46 -6.68
C GLU A 40 -8.93 -8.00 -5.43
N VAL A 41 -9.16 -7.14 -4.43
CA VAL A 41 -9.92 -7.51 -3.22
C VAL A 41 -11.40 -7.71 -3.54
N ALA A 42 -11.99 -6.88 -4.40
CA ALA A 42 -13.37 -7.04 -4.83
C ALA A 42 -13.59 -8.38 -5.55
N THR A 43 -12.64 -8.76 -6.41
CA THR A 43 -12.64 -10.07 -7.07
C THR A 43 -12.50 -11.21 -6.06
N PHE A 44 -11.56 -11.10 -5.11
CA PHE A 44 -11.30 -12.13 -4.10
C PHE A 44 -12.47 -12.36 -3.15
N LEU A 45 -13.13 -11.28 -2.70
CA LEU A 45 -14.25 -11.32 -1.76
C LEU A 45 -15.62 -11.38 -2.45
N LYS A 46 -15.64 -11.44 -3.79
CA LYS A 46 -16.85 -11.43 -4.63
C LYS A 46 -17.79 -10.28 -4.26
N ILE A 47 -17.21 -9.08 -4.14
CA ILE A 47 -17.93 -7.85 -3.81
C ILE A 47 -18.73 -7.38 -5.03
N ASP A 48 -19.95 -6.90 -4.80
CA ASP A 48 -20.79 -6.34 -5.86
C ASP A 48 -20.28 -4.99 -6.36
N ALA A 49 -20.79 -4.56 -7.52
CA ALA A 49 -20.36 -3.31 -8.16
C ALA A 49 -20.63 -2.06 -7.31
N ASN A 50 -21.71 -2.03 -6.51
CA ASN A 50 -22.04 -0.87 -5.69
C ASN A 50 -21.04 -0.71 -4.54
N LEU A 51 -20.75 -1.80 -3.82
CA LEU A 51 -19.76 -1.78 -2.75
C LEU A 51 -18.34 -1.55 -3.29
N LYS A 52 -18.01 -2.07 -4.47
CA LYS A 52 -16.75 -1.75 -5.15
C LYS A 52 -16.62 -0.26 -5.44
N ASN A 53 -17.65 0.36 -6.00
CA ASN A 53 -17.67 1.80 -6.28
C ASN A 53 -17.55 2.62 -4.98
N ALA A 54 -18.20 2.19 -3.90
CA ALA A 54 -18.05 2.82 -2.60
C ALA A 54 -16.61 2.73 -2.07
N PHE A 55 -15.90 1.62 -2.28
CA PHE A 55 -14.49 1.48 -1.92
C PHE A 55 -13.58 2.37 -2.77
N THR A 56 -13.84 2.49 -4.07
CA THR A 56 -13.16 3.45 -4.94
C THR A 56 -13.33 4.88 -4.44
N GLN A 57 -14.54 5.29 -4.08
CA GLN A 57 -14.79 6.62 -3.50
C GLN A 57 -14.09 6.81 -2.14
N LEU A 58 -14.01 5.75 -1.31
CA LEU A 58 -13.26 5.80 -0.04
C LEU A 58 -11.77 6.03 -0.26
N VAL A 59 -11.19 5.47 -1.32
CA VAL A 59 -9.79 5.74 -1.69
C VAL A 59 -9.62 7.22 -2.04
N ASP A 60 -10.51 7.77 -2.86
CA ASP A 60 -10.45 9.17 -3.27
C ASP A 60 -10.57 10.13 -2.07
N MET A 61 -11.55 9.90 -1.20
CA MET A 61 -11.73 10.68 0.02
C MET A 61 -10.53 10.57 0.98
N ARG A 62 -9.88 9.40 1.05
CA ARG A 62 -8.68 9.22 1.86
C ARG A 62 -7.53 10.05 1.31
N LEU A 63 -7.31 10.02 0.00
CA LEU A 63 -6.22 10.76 -0.64
C LEU A 63 -6.41 12.26 -0.45
N GLU A 64 -7.63 12.77 -0.65
CA GLU A 64 -7.97 14.17 -0.40
C GLU A 64 -7.77 14.56 1.08
N ALA A 65 -8.20 13.71 2.01
CA ALA A 65 -8.01 13.98 3.43
C ALA A 65 -6.51 13.99 3.80
N LEU A 66 -5.72 13.08 3.25
CA LEU A 66 -4.27 13.01 3.50
C LEU A 66 -3.51 14.21 2.91
N SER A 67 -3.91 14.72 1.74
CA SER A 67 -3.30 15.91 1.16
C SER A 67 -3.57 17.17 1.99
N ASN A 68 -4.66 17.18 2.76
CA ASN A 68 -5.06 18.30 3.62
C ASN A 68 -4.60 18.14 5.09
N ALA A 69 -4.02 17.01 5.46
CA ALA A 69 -3.59 16.75 6.84
C ALA A 69 -2.26 17.45 7.13
N ALA A 70 -2.20 18.23 8.22
CA ALA A 70 -1.02 18.98 8.61
C ALA A 70 -0.06 18.17 9.50
N THR A 71 -0.60 17.19 10.23
CA THR A 71 0.15 16.43 11.24
C THR A 71 0.14 14.93 10.99
N THR A 72 1.17 14.24 11.49
CA THR A 72 1.24 12.78 11.46
C THR A 72 0.07 12.12 12.19
N GLU A 73 -0.41 12.72 13.29
CA GLU A 73 -1.56 12.18 14.03
C GLU A 73 -2.88 12.31 13.27
N GLU A 74 -3.07 13.39 12.50
CA GLU A 74 -4.23 13.51 11.60
C GLU A 74 -4.18 12.47 10.50
N LYS A 75 -3.01 12.27 9.87
CA LYS A 75 -2.81 11.21 8.87
C LYS A 75 -3.16 9.82 9.43
N LYS A 76 -2.72 9.52 10.65
CA LYS A 76 -3.05 8.27 11.35
C LYS A 76 -4.55 8.11 11.56
N LYS A 77 -5.23 9.14 12.08
CA LYS A 77 -6.70 9.13 12.28
C LYS A 77 -7.45 8.92 10.96
N ILE A 78 -6.98 9.51 9.87
CA ILE A 78 -7.55 9.33 8.53
C ILE A 78 -7.41 7.87 8.08
N ASN A 79 -6.22 7.28 8.19
CA ASN A 79 -5.99 5.87 7.85
C ASN A 79 -6.85 4.93 8.70
N GLU A 80 -6.93 5.15 10.01
CA GLU A 80 -7.79 4.36 10.89
C GLU A 80 -9.27 4.47 10.50
N LYS A 81 -9.75 5.67 10.19
CA LYS A 81 -11.14 5.90 9.76
C LYS A 81 -11.42 5.20 8.42
N PHE A 82 -10.49 5.27 7.48
CA PHE A 82 -10.56 4.56 6.22
C PHE A 82 -10.66 3.04 6.44
N ASN A 83 -9.74 2.46 7.22
CA ASN A 83 -9.74 1.02 7.53
C ASN A 83 -11.06 0.57 8.17
N ARG A 84 -11.57 1.34 9.14
CA ARG A 84 -12.87 1.03 9.77
C ARG A 84 -14.01 1.04 8.77
N LYS A 85 -14.05 2.02 7.85
CA LYS A 85 -15.09 2.11 6.81
C LYS A 85 -15.02 0.93 5.84
N VAL A 86 -13.83 0.59 5.36
CA VAL A 86 -13.62 -0.58 4.48
C VAL A 86 -14.12 -1.86 5.18
N LEU A 87 -13.70 -2.11 6.41
CA LEU A 87 -14.10 -3.30 7.15
C LEU A 87 -15.61 -3.32 7.48
N SER A 88 -16.21 -2.16 7.73
CA SER A 88 -17.66 -2.06 8.03
C SER A 88 -18.54 -2.36 6.81
N GLY A 89 -18.05 -2.13 5.59
CA GLY A 89 -18.76 -2.45 4.36
C GLY A 89 -18.79 -3.94 4.04
N LEU A 90 -17.94 -4.75 4.67
CA LEU A 90 -17.85 -6.18 4.44
C LEU A 90 -18.75 -6.97 5.39
N THR A 91 -19.28 -8.10 4.91
CA THR A 91 -19.91 -9.11 5.78
C THR A 91 -18.89 -9.77 6.71
N GLU A 92 -19.36 -10.47 7.75
CA GLU A 92 -18.46 -11.16 8.67
C GLU A 92 -17.61 -12.23 7.99
N ALA A 93 -18.21 -13.05 7.11
CA ALA A 93 -17.49 -14.05 6.33
C ALA A 93 -16.37 -13.43 5.47
N GLN A 94 -16.67 -12.31 4.79
CA GLN A 94 -15.69 -11.59 3.97
C GLN A 94 -14.58 -10.98 4.83
N ARG A 95 -14.88 -10.44 6.01
CA ARG A 95 -13.86 -9.94 6.94
C ARG A 95 -12.92 -11.04 7.41
N VAL A 96 -13.44 -12.21 7.75
CA VAL A 96 -12.64 -13.37 8.16
C VAL A 96 -11.75 -13.83 6.99
N GLN A 97 -12.34 -13.96 5.79
CA GLN A 97 -11.60 -14.34 4.59
C GLN A 97 -10.47 -13.34 4.27
N LEU A 98 -10.74 -12.04 4.38
CA LEU A 98 -9.74 -10.99 4.16
C LEU A 98 -8.61 -11.05 5.21
N LYS A 99 -8.95 -11.21 6.50
CA LYS A 99 -7.96 -11.32 7.58
C LYS A 99 -7.06 -12.54 7.44
N ASN A 100 -7.61 -13.65 6.97
CA ASN A 100 -6.85 -14.89 6.75
C ASN A 100 -5.89 -14.79 5.55
N ASN A 101 -6.11 -13.84 4.64
CA ASN A 101 -5.23 -13.58 3.51
C ASN A 101 -4.45 -12.28 3.71
N LYS A 102 -3.28 -12.36 4.36
CA LYS A 102 -2.40 -11.21 4.65
C LYS A 102 -2.02 -10.41 3.41
N ALA A 103 -1.86 -11.06 2.25
CA ALA A 103 -1.51 -10.38 1.00
C ALA A 103 -2.66 -9.49 0.52
N MET A 104 -3.91 -9.98 0.57
CA MET A 104 -5.09 -9.19 0.21
C MET A 104 -5.39 -8.12 1.26
N TYR A 105 -5.22 -8.45 2.54
CA TYR A 105 -5.42 -7.50 3.64
C TYR A 105 -4.57 -6.24 3.46
N LYS A 106 -3.27 -6.40 3.17
CA LYS A 106 -2.33 -5.27 2.97
C LYS A 106 -2.60 -4.42 1.73
N LYS A 107 -3.42 -4.89 0.79
CA LYS A 107 -3.78 -4.11 -0.42
C LYS A 107 -4.86 -3.07 -0.16
N VAL A 108 -5.67 -3.25 0.89
CA VAL A 108 -6.80 -2.37 1.21
C VAL A 108 -6.76 -1.80 2.62
N ILE A 109 -5.98 -2.40 3.53
CA ILE A 109 -5.79 -1.88 4.89
C ILE A 109 -4.42 -1.22 4.96
N VAL A 110 -4.42 0.02 5.46
CA VAL A 110 -3.21 0.85 5.58
C VAL A 110 -2.80 0.90 7.05
N GLU A 111 -1.55 0.56 7.34
CA GLU A 111 -0.96 0.67 8.69
C GLU A 111 -0.51 2.11 8.99
#